data_AF-A0A0D2SQC1-F1
#
_entry.id   AF-A0A0D2SQC1-F1
#
_cell.length_a   1.000
_cell.length_b   1.000
_cell.length_c   1.000
_cell.angle_alpha   90.00
_cell.angle_beta   90.00
_cell.angle_gamma   90.00
#
_symmetry.space_group_name_H-M   'P 1'
#
loop_
_entity.id
_entity.type
_entity.pdbx_description
1 polymer ?
#
loop_
_entity_poly.entity_id
_entity_poly.type
_entity_poly.pdbx_seq_one_letter_code
_entity_poly.pdbx_strand_id
1 'polypeptide(L)'
;MEEDRPHTNLPTKTLGLDADLQKKHQAMLDRLSNRHQARLDTSLARRSDSANSSESTSSFLSRFSASKQSIDSQLADSRLIATSDPSRLRSHFANISSSISDLEKLVAGNSYFLPSYEVRSSLKTISDLKQNLEILNSELIPKKKFSFKNKATAKKELPKEPEPIKPDTVSVSNFKLPNSPGFRNKTNETLVKKLRGTEIGEFTLSDLESCEVRLIGCCNAVFMNRLKNCKVYMGPVIGSILIEEVEGCVFVLASHQIRIHLAKSCDFYLRVRSRPIIEDSNVVRFAPYCLDYEGIEMDLEKAGLSEETGNWGNVDDFKWLRAVQSPNWCVLPENERVGKVRTEDIGS
;
A
#
# COMPACT_ATOMS: atom_id res chain seq x y z
N MET A 1 -6.10 -89.24 -54.18
CA MET A 1 -4.77 -88.79 -54.61
C MET A 1 -4.63 -87.36 -54.15
N GLU A 2 -3.61 -87.11 -53.32
CA GLU A 2 -2.78 -85.90 -53.08
C GLU A 2 -3.44 -84.50 -53.11
N GLU A 3 -3.35 -83.71 -52.02
CA GLU A 3 -2.42 -82.55 -51.77
C GLU A 3 -2.76 -81.31 -52.65
N ASP A 4 -2.75 -80.02 -52.28
CA ASP A 4 -2.07 -79.23 -51.24
C ASP A 4 -2.76 -77.83 -51.09
N ARG A 5 -2.39 -77.03 -50.07
CA ARG A 5 -2.92 -75.73 -49.56
C ARG A 5 -2.58 -74.46 -50.43
N PRO A 6 -2.83 -73.17 -50.01
CA PRO A 6 -3.99 -72.43 -49.40
C PRO A 6 -4.24 -71.00 -50.03
N HIS A 7 -5.04 -70.13 -49.35
CA HIS A 7 -5.25 -68.65 -49.47
C HIS A 7 -6.65 -68.22 -49.99
N THR A 8 -7.42 -67.27 -49.43
CA THR A 8 -7.23 -66.23 -48.39
C THR A 8 -8.62 -65.77 -47.90
N ASN A 9 -8.76 -65.49 -46.60
CA ASN A 9 -9.96 -64.91 -45.97
C ASN A 9 -9.68 -63.44 -45.61
N LEU A 10 -10.57 -62.51 -45.96
CA LEU A 10 -10.62 -61.14 -45.40
C LEU A 10 -12.07 -60.82 -44.95
N PRO A 11 -12.32 -60.48 -43.68
CA PRO A 11 -13.64 -60.04 -43.22
C PRO A 11 -13.72 -58.52 -42.99
N THR A 12 -14.58 -57.87 -43.79
CA THR A 12 -15.52 -56.73 -43.62
C THR A 12 -15.69 -55.95 -42.29
N LYS A 13 -14.72 -55.84 -41.38
CA LYS A 13 -14.94 -55.18 -40.06
C LYS A 13 -14.50 -53.70 -39.91
N THR A 14 -13.92 -53.07 -40.93
CA THR A 14 -13.26 -51.75 -40.75
C THR A 14 -14.13 -50.53 -41.05
N LEU A 15 -15.29 -50.67 -41.68
CA LEU A 15 -16.07 -49.53 -42.18
C LEU A 15 -17.03 -48.87 -41.16
N GLY A 16 -17.39 -49.57 -40.06
CA GLY A 16 -18.38 -49.07 -39.10
C GLY A 16 -17.83 -48.14 -38.01
N LEU A 17 -16.56 -48.30 -37.64
CA LEU A 17 -15.93 -47.51 -36.55
C LEU A 17 -15.60 -46.08 -36.98
N ASP A 18 -15.31 -45.88 -38.27
CA ASP A 18 -14.90 -44.59 -38.81
C ASP A 18 -16.10 -43.62 -38.95
N ALA A 19 -17.27 -44.14 -39.31
CA ALA A 19 -18.51 -43.37 -39.39
C ALA A 19 -18.97 -42.85 -38.02
N ASP A 20 -18.83 -43.67 -36.96
CA ASP A 20 -19.16 -43.26 -35.59
C ASP A 20 -18.18 -42.23 -35.04
N LEU A 21 -16.89 -42.33 -35.41
CA LEU A 21 -15.88 -41.34 -35.03
C LEU A 21 -16.14 -40.00 -35.71
N GLN A 22 -16.46 -40.01 -37.01
CA GLN A 22 -16.84 -38.82 -37.77
C GLN A 22 -18.10 -38.16 -37.22
N LYS A 23 -19.11 -38.96 -36.83
CA LYS A 23 -20.36 -38.43 -36.23
C LYS A 23 -20.11 -37.76 -34.88
N LYS A 24 -19.21 -38.31 -34.05
CA LYS A 24 -18.79 -37.69 -32.79
C LYS A 24 -17.97 -36.41 -33.01
N HIS A 25 -17.10 -36.40 -34.01
CA HIS A 25 -16.33 -35.22 -34.38
C HIS A 25 -17.24 -34.08 -34.85
N GLN A 26 -18.22 -34.38 -35.72
CA GLN A 26 -19.19 -33.39 -36.19
C GLN A 26 -20.03 -32.83 -35.03
N ALA A 27 -20.51 -33.69 -34.13
CA ALA A 27 -21.24 -33.25 -32.94
C ALA A 27 -20.40 -32.38 -31.99
N MET A 28 -19.08 -32.59 -31.94
CA MET A 28 -18.16 -31.74 -31.18
C MET A 28 -18.01 -30.36 -31.84
N LEU A 29 -17.83 -30.32 -33.17
CA LEU A 29 -17.72 -29.07 -33.92
C LEU A 29 -19.00 -28.23 -33.83
N ASP A 30 -20.16 -28.86 -33.94
CA ASP A 30 -21.45 -28.18 -33.81
C ASP A 30 -21.64 -27.60 -32.39
N ARG A 31 -21.20 -28.33 -31.35
CA ARG A 31 -21.21 -27.82 -29.96
C ARG A 31 -20.27 -26.64 -29.77
N LEU A 32 -19.09 -26.66 -30.39
CA LEU A 32 -18.13 -25.55 -30.32
C LEU A 32 -18.65 -24.32 -31.06
N SER A 33 -19.27 -24.51 -32.24
CA SER A 33 -19.89 -23.45 -33.03
C SER A 33 -21.07 -22.82 -32.30
N ASN A 34 -22.01 -23.62 -31.77
CA ASN A 34 -23.14 -23.13 -30.98
C ASN A 34 -22.69 -22.38 -29.72
N ARG A 35 -21.61 -22.84 -29.07
CA ARG A 35 -21.03 -22.12 -27.92
C ARG A 35 -20.36 -20.80 -28.32
N HIS A 36 -19.78 -20.72 -29.52
CA HIS A 36 -19.21 -19.49 -30.05
C HIS A 36 -20.31 -18.49 -30.43
N GLN A 37 -21.36 -18.96 -31.10
CA GLN A 37 -22.51 -18.14 -31.47
C GLN A 37 -23.25 -17.60 -30.23
N ALA A 38 -23.50 -18.44 -29.23
CA ALA A 38 -24.10 -18.02 -27.96
C ALA A 38 -23.24 -16.96 -27.22
N ARG A 39 -21.90 -17.03 -27.34
CA ARG A 39 -21.00 -16.00 -26.78
C ARG A 39 -21.06 -14.69 -27.56
N LEU A 40 -21.20 -14.75 -28.88
CA LEU A 40 -21.37 -13.56 -29.72
C LEU A 40 -22.72 -12.90 -29.46
N ASP A 41 -23.80 -13.68 -29.37
CA ASP A 41 -25.15 -13.16 -29.08
C ASP A 41 -25.23 -12.58 -27.66
N THR A 42 -24.59 -13.22 -26.67
CA THR A 42 -24.47 -12.66 -25.31
C THR A 42 -23.62 -11.38 -25.30
N SER A 43 -22.59 -11.27 -26.15
CA SER A 43 -21.77 -10.07 -26.29
C SER A 43 -22.53 -8.93 -26.99
N LEU A 44 -23.42 -9.25 -27.93
CA LEU A 44 -24.25 -8.26 -28.63
C LEU A 44 -25.41 -7.77 -27.75
N ALA A 45 -26.04 -8.66 -26.98
CA ALA A 45 -27.04 -8.30 -25.99
C ALA A 45 -26.46 -7.40 -24.86
N ARG A 46 -25.23 -7.69 -24.40
CA ARG A 46 -24.51 -6.81 -23.46
C ARG A 46 -24.13 -5.46 -24.06
N ARG A 47 -23.98 -5.36 -25.39
CA ARG A 47 -23.74 -4.08 -26.08
C ARG A 47 -25.01 -3.25 -26.26
N SER A 48 -26.19 -3.87 -26.39
CA SER A 48 -27.45 -3.11 -26.49
C SER A 48 -27.93 -2.58 -25.13
N ASP A 49 -27.70 -3.30 -24.04
CA ASP A 49 -28.08 -2.84 -22.68
C ASP A 49 -27.17 -1.73 -22.13
N SER A 50 -25.99 -1.53 -22.72
CA SER A 50 -25.01 -0.49 -22.34
C SER A 50 -25.27 0.88 -23.00
N ALA A 51 -26.19 0.98 -23.97
CA ALA A 51 -26.37 2.19 -24.77
C ALA A 51 -27.21 3.29 -24.08
N ASN A 52 -27.87 2.99 -22.96
CA ASN A 52 -28.95 3.85 -22.44
C ASN A 52 -28.72 4.52 -21.07
N SER A 53 -27.51 4.56 -20.49
CA SER A 53 -27.35 5.25 -19.19
C SER A 53 -26.02 5.89 -18.77
N SER A 54 -24.92 5.88 -19.54
CA SER A 54 -23.71 6.59 -19.07
C SER A 54 -22.79 7.05 -20.19
N GLU A 55 -22.21 8.22 -19.99
CA GLU A 55 -21.13 8.84 -20.76
C GLU A 55 -20.13 7.81 -21.32
N SER A 56 -19.83 7.86 -22.63
CA SER A 56 -18.87 6.93 -23.25
C SER A 56 -17.43 7.32 -22.90
N THR A 57 -16.52 6.34 -22.81
CA THR A 57 -15.08 6.58 -22.57
C THR A 57 -14.50 7.66 -23.49
N SER A 58 -14.93 7.71 -24.76
CA SER A 58 -14.52 8.74 -25.71
C SER A 58 -15.01 10.15 -25.37
N SER A 59 -16.23 10.28 -24.81
CA SER A 59 -16.77 11.56 -24.33
C SER A 59 -15.95 12.08 -23.16
N PHE A 60 -15.66 11.21 -22.19
CA PHE A 60 -14.77 11.55 -21.07
C PHE A 60 -13.40 12.02 -21.56
N LEU A 61 -12.74 11.25 -22.44
CA LEU A 61 -11.40 11.58 -22.92
C LEU A 61 -11.36 12.91 -23.68
N SER A 62 -12.41 13.23 -24.46
CA SER A 62 -12.52 14.54 -25.12
C SER A 62 -12.61 15.67 -24.09
N ARG A 63 -13.48 15.56 -23.08
CA ARG A 63 -13.63 16.58 -22.03
C ARG A 63 -12.36 16.73 -21.19
N PHE A 64 -11.73 15.62 -20.84
CA PHE A 64 -10.48 15.59 -20.10
C PHE A 64 -9.35 16.28 -20.87
N SER A 65 -9.19 15.96 -22.16
CA SER A 65 -8.16 16.57 -23.01
C SER A 65 -8.38 18.07 -23.23
N ALA A 66 -9.63 18.52 -23.42
CA ALA A 66 -9.97 19.94 -23.57
C ALA A 66 -9.67 20.72 -22.29
N SER A 67 -10.05 20.18 -21.12
CA SER A 67 -9.75 20.80 -19.82
C SER A 67 -8.24 20.86 -19.55
N LYS A 68 -7.51 19.79 -19.86
CA LYS A 68 -6.04 19.76 -19.80
C LYS A 68 -5.42 20.88 -20.65
N GLN A 69 -5.81 20.98 -21.92
CA GLN A 69 -5.28 22.01 -22.82
C GLN A 69 -5.56 23.43 -22.32
N SER A 70 -6.74 23.66 -21.74
CA SER A 70 -7.08 24.95 -21.13
C SER A 70 -6.15 25.28 -19.95
N ILE A 71 -5.90 24.33 -19.06
CA ILE A 71 -4.99 24.50 -17.91
C ILE A 71 -3.55 24.74 -18.38
N ASP A 72 -3.08 23.97 -19.36
CA ASP A 72 -1.74 24.15 -19.95
C ASP A 72 -1.57 25.55 -20.56
N SER A 73 -2.60 26.07 -21.24
CA SER A 73 -2.60 27.45 -21.76
C SER A 73 -2.53 28.48 -20.63
N GLN A 74 -3.32 28.32 -19.56
CA GLN A 74 -3.30 29.23 -18.41
C GLN A 74 -1.94 29.20 -17.68
N LEU A 75 -1.29 28.03 -17.59
CA LEU A 75 0.06 27.89 -17.04
C LEU A 75 1.09 28.62 -17.91
N ALA A 76 0.98 28.54 -19.24
CA ALA A 76 1.85 29.29 -20.15
C ALA A 76 1.68 30.81 -19.99
N ASP A 77 0.44 31.29 -19.84
CA ASP A 77 0.10 32.70 -19.65
C ASP A 77 0.60 33.26 -18.29
N SER A 78 0.87 32.39 -17.31
CA SER A 78 1.33 32.80 -15.98
C SER A 78 2.62 33.63 -16.03
N ARG A 79 3.54 33.33 -16.96
CA ARG A 79 4.78 34.09 -17.14
C ARG A 79 4.53 35.46 -17.78
N LEU A 80 3.57 35.58 -18.68
CA LEU A 80 3.17 36.86 -19.28
C LEU A 80 2.48 37.76 -18.25
N ILE A 81 1.59 37.19 -17.44
CA ILE A 81 0.90 37.89 -16.35
C ILE A 81 1.92 38.38 -15.31
N ALA A 82 2.94 37.58 -14.99
CA ALA A 82 4.02 38.01 -14.09
C ALA A 82 4.76 39.27 -14.57
N THR A 83 4.86 39.48 -15.89
CA THR A 83 5.53 40.67 -16.46
C THR A 83 4.61 41.88 -16.59
N SER A 84 3.32 41.66 -16.84
CA SER A 84 2.36 42.74 -17.13
C SER A 84 1.62 43.24 -15.89
N ASP A 85 1.15 42.33 -15.02
CA ASP A 85 0.43 42.68 -13.78
C ASP A 85 0.64 41.62 -12.68
N PRO A 86 1.72 41.75 -11.88
CA PRO A 86 2.05 40.81 -10.81
C PRO A 86 0.98 40.67 -9.73
N SER A 87 0.06 41.64 -9.59
CA SER A 87 -0.99 41.61 -8.57
C SER A 87 -2.07 40.56 -8.87
N ARG A 88 -2.30 40.27 -10.16
CA ARG A 88 -3.26 39.26 -10.65
C ARG A 88 -2.70 37.84 -10.61
N LEU A 89 -1.41 37.67 -10.37
CA LEU A 89 -0.77 36.37 -10.42
C LEU A 89 -1.34 35.39 -9.36
N ARG A 90 -1.67 35.90 -8.16
CA ARG A 90 -2.29 35.10 -7.10
C ARG A 90 -3.70 34.63 -7.46
N SER A 91 -4.53 35.51 -8.01
CA SER A 91 -5.88 35.13 -8.45
C SER A 91 -5.83 34.20 -9.66
N HIS A 92 -4.86 34.39 -10.56
CA HIS A 92 -4.63 33.50 -11.70
C HIS A 92 -4.27 32.07 -11.24
N PHE A 93 -3.32 31.92 -10.31
CA PHE A 93 -2.99 30.61 -9.75
C PHE A 93 -4.14 29.97 -8.96
N ALA A 94 -4.98 30.77 -8.28
CA ALA A 94 -6.18 30.27 -7.64
C ALA A 94 -7.19 29.70 -8.67
N ASN A 95 -7.35 30.36 -9.83
CA ASN A 95 -8.21 29.89 -10.91
C ASN A 95 -7.68 28.59 -11.55
N ILE A 96 -6.36 28.50 -11.77
CA ILE A 96 -5.71 27.27 -12.27
C ILE A 96 -5.91 26.13 -11.27
N SER A 97 -5.71 26.38 -9.97
CA SER A 97 -5.91 25.40 -8.91
C SER A 97 -7.37 24.90 -8.85
N SER A 98 -8.34 25.80 -9.02
CA SER A 98 -9.76 25.44 -9.14
C SER A 98 -10.02 24.55 -10.37
N SER A 99 -9.45 24.92 -11.51
CA SER A 99 -9.62 24.17 -12.77
C SER A 99 -9.02 22.76 -12.69
N ILE A 100 -7.86 22.61 -12.04
CA ILE A 100 -7.26 21.31 -11.74
C ILE A 100 -8.20 20.50 -10.83
N SER A 101 -8.74 21.12 -9.77
CA SER A 101 -9.66 20.45 -8.83
C SER A 101 -10.93 19.94 -9.52
N ASP A 102 -11.48 20.69 -10.48
CA ASP A 102 -12.63 20.27 -11.26
C ASP A 102 -12.28 19.13 -12.24
N LEU A 103 -11.06 19.13 -12.78
CA LEU A 103 -10.53 18.00 -13.56
C LEU A 103 -10.41 16.72 -12.69
N GLU A 104 -10.04 16.83 -11.42
CA GLU A 104 -10.02 15.68 -10.49
C GLU A 104 -11.44 15.14 -10.24
N LYS A 105 -12.42 16.02 -10.02
CA LYS A 105 -13.82 15.62 -9.85
C LYS A 105 -14.36 14.92 -11.09
N LEU A 106 -13.98 15.38 -12.29
CA LEU A 106 -14.35 14.74 -13.54
C LEU A 106 -13.82 13.29 -13.60
N VAL A 107 -12.55 13.07 -13.22
CA VAL A 107 -11.96 11.72 -13.18
C VAL A 107 -12.66 10.86 -12.13
N ALA A 108 -12.87 11.37 -10.92
CA ALA A 108 -13.54 10.63 -9.85
C ALA A 108 -14.97 10.22 -10.24
N GLY A 109 -15.74 11.14 -10.79
CA GLY A 109 -17.13 10.91 -11.21
C GLY A 109 -17.29 9.96 -12.40
N ASN A 110 -16.25 9.77 -13.21
CA ASN A 110 -16.27 8.86 -14.36
C ASN A 110 -15.46 7.57 -14.13
N SER A 111 -14.76 7.44 -13.00
CA SER A 111 -13.83 6.34 -12.72
C SER A 111 -14.45 4.93 -12.78
N TYR A 112 -15.77 4.81 -12.55
CA TYR A 112 -16.47 3.53 -12.50
C TYR A 112 -16.61 2.82 -13.86
N PHE A 113 -16.57 3.55 -14.98
CA PHE A 113 -16.70 2.98 -16.33
C PHE A 113 -15.43 3.12 -17.19
N LEU A 114 -14.41 3.81 -16.68
CA LEU A 114 -13.17 4.02 -17.42
C LEU A 114 -12.24 2.81 -17.30
N PRO A 115 -11.55 2.42 -18.38
CA PRO A 115 -10.47 1.44 -18.28
C PRO A 115 -9.41 1.89 -17.27
N SER A 116 -8.85 0.96 -16.50
CA SER A 116 -7.87 1.29 -15.46
C SER A 116 -6.65 2.04 -16.00
N TYR A 117 -6.30 1.84 -17.28
CA TYR A 117 -5.25 2.62 -17.95
C TYR A 117 -5.61 4.11 -18.06
N GLU A 118 -6.84 4.44 -18.47
CA GLU A 118 -7.29 5.82 -18.64
C GLU A 118 -7.37 6.54 -17.29
N VAL A 119 -7.90 5.88 -16.26
CA VAL A 119 -7.93 6.43 -14.89
C VAL A 119 -6.51 6.76 -14.40
N ARG A 120 -5.55 5.83 -14.58
CA ARG A 120 -4.14 6.05 -14.20
C ARG A 120 -3.47 7.17 -15.00
N SER A 121 -3.71 7.23 -16.31
CA SER A 121 -3.16 8.26 -17.19
C SER A 121 -3.69 9.65 -16.83
N SER A 122 -4.99 9.75 -16.56
CA SER A 122 -5.64 11.00 -16.14
C SER A 122 -5.15 11.47 -14.78
N LEU A 123 -5.05 10.59 -13.77
CA LEU A 123 -4.55 10.94 -12.44
C LEU A 123 -3.08 11.37 -12.47
N LYS A 124 -2.24 10.70 -13.28
CA LYS A 124 -0.85 11.12 -13.49
C LYS A 124 -0.78 12.53 -14.08
N THR A 125 -1.56 12.80 -15.12
CA THR A 125 -1.60 14.12 -15.76
C THR A 125 -2.01 15.21 -14.77
N ILE A 126 -2.99 14.96 -13.91
CA ILE A 126 -3.42 15.88 -12.85
C ILE A 126 -2.27 16.15 -11.86
N SER A 127 -1.55 15.11 -11.43
CA SER A 127 -0.39 15.25 -10.54
C SER A 127 0.70 16.13 -11.16
N ASP A 128 1.00 15.90 -12.44
CA ASP A 128 2.00 16.68 -13.19
C ASP A 128 1.57 18.17 -13.28
N LEU A 129 0.28 18.44 -13.52
CA LEU A 129 -0.27 19.81 -13.53
C LEU A 129 -0.15 20.51 -12.17
N LYS A 130 -0.44 19.80 -11.07
CA LYS A 130 -0.27 20.32 -9.69
C LYS A 130 1.18 20.67 -9.40
N GLN A 131 2.10 19.79 -9.78
CA GLN A 131 3.53 20.02 -9.61
C GLN A 131 4.00 21.24 -10.43
N ASN A 132 3.57 21.37 -11.68
CA ASN A 132 3.90 22.51 -12.53
C ASN A 132 3.38 23.84 -11.95
N LEU A 133 2.16 23.83 -11.39
CA LEU A 133 1.62 25.00 -10.69
C LEU A 133 2.50 25.40 -9.50
N GLU A 134 2.88 24.45 -8.64
CA GLU A 134 3.70 24.75 -7.46
C GLU A 134 5.09 25.28 -7.83
N ILE A 135 5.72 24.70 -8.87
CA ILE A 135 6.98 25.21 -9.40
C ILE A 135 6.82 26.66 -9.86
N LEU A 136 5.84 26.96 -10.72
CA LEU A 136 5.61 28.32 -11.21
C LEU A 136 5.21 29.30 -10.10
N ASN A 137 4.46 28.85 -9.11
CA ASN A 137 4.09 29.65 -7.94
C ASN A 137 5.33 30.05 -7.13
N SER A 138 6.27 29.11 -6.94
CA SER A 138 7.53 29.39 -6.24
C SER A 138 8.49 30.29 -7.04
N GLU A 139 8.49 30.17 -8.38
CA GLU A 139 9.32 30.98 -9.28
C GLU A 139 8.79 32.42 -9.41
N LEU A 140 7.48 32.58 -9.57
CA LEU A 140 6.84 33.85 -9.93
C LEU A 140 6.32 34.64 -8.72
N ILE A 141 6.21 34.01 -7.54
CA ILE A 141 5.98 34.70 -6.26
C ILE A 141 7.21 34.50 -5.37
N PRO A 142 8.25 35.34 -5.50
CA PRO A 142 9.43 35.24 -4.66
C PRO A 142 9.04 35.44 -3.18
N LYS A 143 9.25 34.41 -2.36
CA LYS A 143 9.17 34.55 -0.89
C LYS A 143 10.22 35.59 -0.47
N LYS A 144 9.79 36.70 0.15
CA LYS A 144 10.68 37.75 0.65
C LYS A 144 11.78 37.12 1.50
N LYS A 145 13.02 37.12 1.01
CA LYS A 145 14.19 36.78 1.83
C LYS A 145 14.34 37.89 2.88
N PHE A 146 14.16 37.52 4.14
CA PHE A 146 14.55 38.35 5.28
C PHE A 146 16.01 38.80 5.10
N SER A 147 16.22 40.08 4.80
CA SER A 147 17.56 40.69 4.85
C SER A 147 17.71 41.42 6.18
N PHE A 148 18.51 40.87 7.09
CA PHE A 148 18.94 41.59 8.28
C PHE A 148 19.95 42.68 7.88
N LYS A 149 19.55 43.95 7.91
CA LYS A 149 20.48 45.09 7.87
C LYS A 149 20.83 45.48 9.31
N ASN A 150 22.11 45.35 9.68
CA ASN A 150 22.64 45.86 10.95
C ASN A 150 22.75 47.40 10.90
N LYS A 151 22.18 48.09 11.90
CA LYS A 151 22.63 49.41 12.35
C LYS A 151 22.27 49.64 13.83
N ALA A 152 23.20 50.28 14.55
CA ALA A 152 23.36 50.29 16.00
C ALA A 152 22.41 51.21 16.80
N THR A 153 22.07 50.72 18.02
CA THR A 153 21.79 51.37 19.33
C THR A 153 21.15 52.77 19.44
N ALA A 154 19.99 52.88 20.13
CA ALA A 154 19.91 53.24 21.57
C ALA A 154 18.47 53.38 22.13
N LYS A 155 18.19 52.69 23.26
CA LYS A 155 17.41 53.01 24.51
C LYS A 155 16.00 53.67 24.40
N LYS A 156 14.92 53.34 25.13
CA LYS A 156 14.55 52.57 26.37
C LYS A 156 12.98 52.56 26.38
N GLU A 157 12.22 51.54 26.80
CA GLU A 157 11.76 51.19 28.17
C GLU A 157 10.93 49.87 28.18
N LEU A 158 11.03 49.11 29.29
CA LEU A 158 10.28 47.90 29.73
C LEU A 158 9.55 48.26 31.06
N PRO A 159 8.62 47.46 31.66
CA PRO A 159 8.33 46.00 31.56
C PRO A 159 6.79 45.66 31.52
N LYS A 160 6.20 44.44 31.47
CA LYS A 160 6.56 43.04 31.84
C LYS A 160 5.54 42.05 31.20
N GLU A 161 6.07 40.93 30.69
CA GLU A 161 5.60 39.52 30.54
C GLU A 161 4.13 39.12 30.82
N PRO A 162 3.52 38.23 29.99
CA PRO A 162 3.70 36.78 30.21
C PRO A 162 4.17 35.97 28.96
N GLU A 163 5.08 35.03 29.25
CA GLU A 163 5.44 33.71 28.66
C GLU A 163 5.32 33.37 27.14
N PRO A 164 6.26 32.55 26.62
CA PRO A 164 6.41 32.28 25.18
C PRO A 164 5.48 31.18 24.65
N ILE A 165 4.65 31.52 23.66
CA ILE A 165 4.02 30.55 22.76
C ILE A 165 5.00 30.26 21.62
N LYS A 166 5.46 29.01 21.56
CA LYS A 166 6.34 28.44 20.52
C LYS A 166 5.62 28.41 19.15
N PRO A 167 6.36 28.45 18.03
CA PRO A 167 5.79 28.48 16.68
C PRO A 167 5.11 27.15 16.31
N ASP A 168 3.87 27.24 15.82
CA ASP A 168 3.10 26.12 15.30
C ASP A 168 3.82 25.50 14.09
N THR A 169 4.42 24.36 14.41
CA THR A 169 5.01 23.38 13.52
C THR A 169 3.92 22.36 13.23
N VAL A 170 3.67 22.12 11.93
CA VAL A 170 3.38 20.83 11.30
C VAL A 170 2.62 19.80 12.16
N SER A 171 1.36 19.55 11.77
CA SER A 171 0.54 18.36 12.05
C SER A 171 1.04 17.42 13.17
N VAL A 172 0.64 17.72 14.40
CA VAL A 172 0.71 16.77 15.50
C VAL A 172 -0.41 15.76 15.30
N SER A 173 -0.04 14.53 14.96
CA SER A 173 -0.84 13.35 15.29
C SER A 173 -1.05 13.37 16.80
N ASN A 174 -2.24 13.74 17.25
CA ASN A 174 -2.63 13.67 18.66
C ASN A 174 -2.84 12.21 19.11
N PHE A 175 -1.81 11.37 18.98
CA PHE A 175 -1.82 10.03 19.57
C PHE A 175 -1.39 10.15 21.04
N LYS A 176 -2.38 10.12 21.94
CA LYS A 176 -2.14 9.94 23.37
C LYS A 176 -1.55 8.55 23.58
N LEU A 177 -0.28 8.48 23.98
CA LEU A 177 0.34 7.25 24.42
C LEU A 177 -0.50 6.66 25.57
N PRO A 178 -1.07 5.45 25.42
CA PRO A 178 -1.88 4.85 26.48
C PRO A 178 -1.03 4.63 27.73
N ASN A 179 -1.62 4.83 28.92
CA ASN A 179 -1.01 4.43 30.21
C ASN A 179 -1.08 2.90 30.38
N SER A 180 -0.75 2.14 29.34
CA SER A 180 -0.72 0.69 29.33
C SER A 180 0.63 0.15 29.81
N PRO A 181 0.66 -1.07 30.38
CA PRO A 181 1.88 -1.77 30.75
C PRO A 181 2.86 -1.82 29.58
N GLY A 182 4.15 -1.62 29.83
CA GLY A 182 5.10 -1.52 28.73
C GLY A 182 6.53 -1.26 29.14
N PHE A 183 7.44 -1.36 28.17
CA PHE A 183 8.84 -0.97 28.30
C PHE A 183 9.04 0.42 27.71
N ARG A 184 9.70 1.30 28.46
CA ARG A 184 9.87 2.70 28.08
C ARG A 184 11.28 3.19 28.43
N ASN A 185 11.85 4.05 27.59
CA ASN A 185 13.11 4.76 27.85
C ASN A 185 14.27 3.82 28.25
N LYS A 186 14.48 2.75 27.47
CA LYS A 186 15.58 1.79 27.69
C LYS A 186 16.56 1.81 26.55
N THR A 187 17.83 1.60 26.86
CA THR A 187 18.91 1.63 25.88
C THR A 187 19.90 0.49 26.14
N ASN A 188 20.26 -0.27 25.11
CA ASN A 188 21.20 -1.41 25.20
C ASN A 188 20.79 -2.49 26.23
N GLU A 189 19.49 -2.72 26.41
CA GLU A 189 18.97 -3.72 27.35
C GLU A 189 18.29 -4.89 26.64
N THR A 190 18.34 -6.07 27.26
CA THR A 190 17.50 -7.23 26.89
C THR A 190 16.30 -7.31 27.82
N LEU A 191 15.11 -7.15 27.27
CA LEU A 191 13.85 -7.03 27.99
C LEU A 191 12.98 -8.24 27.71
N VAL A 192 12.79 -9.09 28.72
CA VAL A 192 11.99 -10.32 28.60
C VAL A 192 10.73 -10.21 29.45
N LYS A 193 9.58 -10.50 28.86
CA LYS A 193 8.30 -10.59 29.57
C LYS A 193 7.53 -11.83 29.16
N LYS A 194 7.18 -12.65 30.15
CA LYS A 194 6.20 -13.74 29.98
C LYS A 194 4.80 -13.17 30.23
N LEU A 195 3.92 -13.32 29.25
CA LEU A 195 2.54 -12.83 29.23
C LEU A 195 1.54 -13.94 29.61
N ARG A 196 2.01 -15.19 29.72
CA ARG A 196 1.18 -16.34 30.13
C ARG A 196 0.62 -16.12 31.54
N GLY A 197 -0.71 -16.22 31.68
CA GLY A 197 -1.43 -16.13 32.95
C GLY A 197 -1.84 -14.71 33.36
N THR A 198 -1.57 -13.69 32.55
CA THR A 198 -2.06 -12.31 32.78
C THR A 198 -2.87 -11.87 31.56
N GLU A 199 -4.12 -11.42 31.77
CA GLU A 199 -4.91 -10.80 30.71
C GLU A 199 -4.38 -9.41 30.40
N ILE A 200 -3.28 -9.36 29.64
CA ILE A 200 -2.70 -8.09 29.21
C ILE A 200 -3.49 -7.62 28.00
N GLY A 201 -4.38 -6.66 28.26
CA GLY A 201 -5.15 -6.00 27.21
C GLY A 201 -4.24 -5.32 26.20
N GLU A 202 -3.40 -4.40 26.65
CA GLU A 202 -2.51 -3.64 25.77
C GLU A 202 -1.09 -3.62 26.32
N PHE A 203 -0.10 -3.72 25.43
CA PHE A 203 1.32 -3.60 25.78
C PHE A 203 2.01 -2.53 24.94
N THR A 204 2.79 -1.65 25.57
CA THR A 204 3.47 -0.55 24.88
C THR A 204 5.00 -0.73 24.90
N LEU A 205 5.64 -0.51 23.76
CA LEU A 205 7.09 -0.34 23.65
C LEU A 205 7.34 1.10 23.21
N SER A 206 7.99 1.93 24.02
CA SER A 206 8.28 3.31 23.63
C SER A 206 9.71 3.72 23.94
N ASP A 207 10.30 4.57 23.09
CA ASP A 207 11.60 5.20 23.38
C ASP A 207 12.69 4.16 23.70
N LEU A 208 12.85 3.15 22.83
CA LEU A 208 13.86 2.10 22.99
C LEU A 208 14.96 2.25 21.95
N GLU A 209 16.21 2.11 22.38
CA GLU A 209 17.37 2.21 21.49
C GLU A 209 18.34 1.04 21.69
N SER A 210 18.68 0.34 20.62
CA SER A 210 19.60 -0.81 20.64
C SER A 210 19.18 -1.90 21.63
N CYS A 211 17.87 -2.06 21.84
CA CYS A 211 17.31 -3.02 22.79
C CYS A 211 16.86 -4.31 22.10
N GLU A 212 16.92 -5.42 22.83
CA GLU A 212 16.31 -6.68 22.42
C GLU A 212 15.10 -6.98 23.31
N VAL A 213 13.92 -7.05 22.71
CA VAL A 213 12.65 -7.27 23.42
C VAL A 213 12.12 -8.65 23.08
N ARG A 214 11.79 -9.45 24.09
CA ARG A 214 11.18 -10.78 23.94
C ARG A 214 9.91 -10.86 24.78
N LEU A 215 8.76 -10.89 24.11
CA LEU A 215 7.46 -11.09 24.78
C LEU A 215 6.90 -12.48 24.43
N ILE A 216 6.72 -13.32 25.45
CA ILE A 216 6.30 -14.72 25.28
C ILE A 216 4.85 -14.87 25.76
N GLY A 217 3.95 -15.30 24.87
CA GLY A 217 2.51 -15.46 25.14
C GLY A 217 1.64 -14.54 24.28
N CYS A 218 0.36 -14.43 24.65
CA CYS A 218 -0.62 -13.63 23.90
C CYS A 218 -0.91 -12.26 24.54
N CYS A 219 -1.14 -11.26 23.69
CA CYS A 219 -1.67 -9.93 24.06
C CYS A 219 -2.88 -9.58 23.18
N ASN A 220 -3.75 -8.67 23.62
CA ASN A 220 -4.85 -8.22 22.74
C ASN A 220 -4.40 -7.13 21.77
N ALA A 221 -3.59 -6.17 22.21
CA ALA A 221 -3.07 -5.10 21.35
C ALA A 221 -1.65 -4.70 21.75
N VAL A 222 -0.87 -4.23 20.78
CA VAL A 222 0.49 -3.74 21.01
C VAL A 222 0.74 -2.43 20.29
N PHE A 223 1.33 -1.48 21.01
CA PHE A 223 1.75 -0.19 20.47
C PHE A 223 3.27 -0.06 20.55
N MET A 224 3.92 0.28 19.45
CA MET A 224 5.37 0.47 19.38
C MET A 224 5.66 1.86 18.83
N ASN A 225 6.40 2.69 19.57
CA ASN A 225 6.65 4.07 19.18
C ASN A 225 8.10 4.50 19.47
N ARG A 226 8.79 5.10 18.49
CA ARG A 226 10.18 5.59 18.65
C ARG A 226 11.14 4.48 19.07
N LEU A 227 11.29 3.46 18.23
CA LEU A 227 12.28 2.39 18.41
C LEU A 227 13.42 2.58 17.40
N LYS A 228 14.67 2.46 17.86
CA LYS A 228 15.86 2.57 17.02
C LYS A 228 16.82 1.42 17.22
N ASN A 229 17.24 0.76 16.15
CA ASN A 229 18.18 -0.38 16.20
C ASN A 229 17.74 -1.51 17.14
N CYS A 230 16.44 -1.69 17.32
CA CYS A 230 15.88 -2.67 18.25
C CYS A 230 15.53 -3.98 17.55
N LYS A 231 15.59 -5.09 18.29
CA LYS A 231 15.07 -6.39 17.86
C LYS A 231 13.88 -6.76 18.74
N VAL A 232 12.72 -6.97 18.14
CA VAL A 232 11.48 -7.26 18.87
C VAL A 232 10.94 -8.61 18.43
N TYR A 233 10.95 -9.56 19.37
CA TYR A 233 10.41 -10.91 19.20
C TYR A 233 9.16 -11.05 20.06
N MET A 234 8.05 -11.40 19.42
CA MET A 234 6.76 -11.41 20.09
C MET A 234 5.95 -12.64 19.72
N GLY A 235 5.28 -13.21 20.72
CA GLY A 235 4.21 -14.16 20.51
C GLY A 235 2.98 -13.54 19.80
N PRO A 236 1.91 -14.34 19.61
CA PRO A 236 0.76 -13.92 18.83
C PRO A 236 -0.10 -12.85 19.52
N VAL A 237 -0.48 -11.83 18.77
CA VAL A 237 -1.37 -10.75 19.22
C VAL A 237 -2.77 -10.97 18.63
N ILE A 238 -3.78 -11.06 19.50
CA ILE A 238 -5.16 -11.40 19.12
C ILE A 238 -5.81 -10.29 18.28
N GLY A 239 -5.50 -9.02 18.58
CA GLY A 239 -6.05 -7.87 17.89
C GLY A 239 -5.06 -7.27 16.90
N SER A 240 -4.66 -6.02 17.16
CA SER A 240 -3.86 -5.23 16.23
C SER A 240 -2.52 -4.81 16.82
N ILE A 241 -1.54 -4.61 15.94
CA ILE A 241 -0.26 -3.99 16.25
C ILE A 241 -0.18 -2.67 15.48
N LEU A 242 0.17 -1.60 16.20
CA LEU A 242 0.47 -0.30 15.63
C LEU A 242 1.94 0.05 15.91
N ILE A 243 2.67 0.35 14.84
CA ILE A 243 4.10 0.66 14.86
C ILE A 243 4.29 2.06 14.29
N GLU A 244 4.96 2.93 15.04
CA GLU A 244 5.16 4.33 14.68
C GLU A 244 6.63 4.76 14.93
N GLU A 245 7.20 5.54 14.02
CA GLU A 245 8.53 6.14 14.15
C GLU A 245 9.63 5.12 14.49
N VAL A 246 9.84 4.12 13.62
CA VAL A 246 10.84 3.07 13.85
C VAL A 246 11.96 3.10 12.82
N GLU A 247 13.19 2.87 13.26
CA GLU A 247 14.37 2.95 12.39
C GLU A 247 15.37 1.84 12.68
N GLY A 248 15.86 1.14 11.64
CA GLY A 248 16.91 0.13 11.78
C GLY A 248 16.51 -1.08 12.62
N CYS A 249 15.21 -1.37 12.73
CA CYS A 249 14.70 -2.39 13.64
C CYS A 249 14.37 -3.71 12.93
N VAL A 250 14.40 -4.80 13.69
CA VAL A 250 13.93 -6.13 13.27
C VAL A 250 12.74 -6.53 14.12
N PHE A 251 11.64 -6.88 13.49
CA PHE A 251 10.39 -7.25 14.14
C PHE A 251 9.98 -8.66 13.74
N VAL A 252 9.70 -9.52 14.73
CA VAL A 252 9.12 -10.85 14.53
C VAL A 252 7.79 -10.91 15.25
N LEU A 253 6.70 -10.73 14.49
CA LEU A 253 5.37 -10.43 15.02
C LEU A 253 4.29 -11.29 14.36
N ALA A 254 3.29 -11.71 15.13
CA ALA A 254 2.08 -12.34 14.60
C ALA A 254 0.85 -11.60 15.13
N SER A 255 -0.08 -11.22 14.24
CA SER A 255 -1.26 -10.43 14.62
C SER A 255 -2.39 -10.53 13.60
N HIS A 256 -3.61 -10.10 13.94
CA HIS A 256 -4.68 -10.03 12.93
C HIS A 256 -4.47 -8.87 11.97
N GLN A 257 -4.14 -7.69 12.50
CA GLN A 257 -3.88 -6.48 11.71
C GLN A 257 -2.58 -5.80 12.15
N ILE A 258 -1.79 -5.36 11.19
CA ILE A 258 -0.55 -4.60 11.46
C ILE A 258 -0.59 -3.30 10.66
N ARG A 259 -0.41 -2.17 11.36
CA ARG A 259 -0.28 -0.84 10.77
C ARG A 259 1.07 -0.25 11.13
N ILE A 260 1.79 0.24 10.12
CA ILE A 260 3.15 0.74 10.24
C ILE A 260 3.18 2.16 9.68
N HIS A 261 3.64 3.10 10.50
CA HIS A 261 3.75 4.51 10.17
C HIS A 261 5.18 4.98 10.42
N LEU A 262 5.77 5.73 9.48
CA LEU A 262 7.11 6.31 9.63
C LEU A 262 8.23 5.29 9.92
N ALA A 263 8.20 4.13 9.25
CA ALA A 263 9.26 3.12 9.38
C ALA A 263 10.40 3.33 8.36
N LYS A 264 11.66 3.17 8.79
CA LYS A 264 12.84 3.34 7.94
C LYS A 264 13.84 2.21 8.12
N SER A 265 14.23 1.55 7.01
CA SER A 265 15.27 0.51 7.03
C SER A 265 14.97 -0.60 8.05
N CYS A 266 13.75 -1.14 8.04
CA CYS A 266 13.28 -2.13 9.01
C CYS A 266 12.90 -3.45 8.34
N ASP A 267 13.10 -4.54 9.07
CA ASP A 267 12.72 -5.89 8.65
C ASP A 267 11.56 -6.41 9.48
N PHE A 268 10.52 -6.89 8.82
CA PHE A 268 9.29 -7.38 9.43
C PHE A 268 9.04 -8.84 9.05
N TYR A 269 9.21 -9.74 10.02
CA TYR A 269 8.87 -11.15 9.94
C TYR A 269 7.46 -11.33 10.49
N LEU A 270 6.49 -11.45 9.59
CA LEU A 270 5.08 -11.33 9.93
C LEU A 270 4.30 -12.62 9.68
N ARG A 271 3.32 -12.85 10.54
CA ARG A 271 2.21 -13.78 10.30
C ARG A 271 0.91 -13.01 10.58
N VAL A 272 0.10 -12.82 9.54
CA VAL A 272 -1.04 -11.90 9.60
C VAL A 272 -2.30 -12.48 8.98
N ARG A 273 -3.47 -12.09 9.53
CA ARG A 273 -4.78 -12.43 8.95
C ARG A 273 -5.16 -11.51 7.80
N SER A 274 -4.84 -10.22 7.91
CA SER A 274 -5.04 -9.23 6.85
C SER A 274 -3.72 -8.73 6.28
N ARG A 275 -3.78 -8.07 5.12
CA ARG A 275 -2.64 -7.36 4.53
C ARG A 275 -2.08 -6.32 5.51
N PRO A 276 -0.76 -6.28 5.76
CA PRO A 276 -0.14 -5.19 6.52
C PRO A 276 -0.33 -3.87 5.78
N ILE A 277 -0.51 -2.78 6.53
CA ILE A 277 -0.63 -1.44 5.97
C ILE A 277 0.60 -0.62 6.35
N ILE A 278 1.23 0.01 5.37
CA ILE A 278 2.34 0.95 5.60
C ILE A 278 1.95 2.37 5.17
N GLU A 279 2.49 3.37 5.87
CA GLU A 279 2.35 4.80 5.57
C GLU A 279 3.67 5.54 5.90
N ASP A 280 4.07 6.49 5.05
CA ASP A 280 5.32 7.27 5.17
C ASP A 280 6.58 6.43 5.49
N SER A 281 6.63 5.21 4.98
CA SER A 281 7.71 4.26 5.28
C SER A 281 8.68 4.17 4.09
N ASN A 282 9.93 3.83 4.35
CA ASN A 282 10.97 3.70 3.32
C ASN A 282 11.95 2.57 3.64
N VAL A 283 12.31 1.77 2.63
CA VAL A 283 13.20 0.61 2.76
C VAL A 283 12.71 -0.37 3.84
N VAL A 284 11.45 -0.77 3.77
CA VAL A 284 10.91 -1.79 4.68
C VAL A 284 10.82 -3.14 3.99
N ARG A 285 11.22 -4.21 4.68
CA ARG A 285 11.31 -5.55 4.09
C ARG A 285 10.43 -6.52 4.84
N PHE A 286 9.73 -7.40 4.12
CA PHE A 286 8.77 -8.33 4.72
C PHE A 286 9.16 -9.79 4.49
N ALA A 287 9.03 -10.61 5.52
CA ALA A 287 9.39 -12.02 5.55
C ALA A 287 8.32 -12.82 6.32
N PRO A 288 8.25 -14.15 6.16
CA PRO A 288 7.37 -14.98 6.97
C PRO A 288 7.84 -15.01 8.43
N TYR A 289 6.89 -15.09 9.35
CA TYR A 289 7.14 -15.25 10.78
C TYR A 289 8.01 -16.49 11.07
N CYS A 290 9.02 -16.33 11.94
CA CYS A 290 10.01 -17.36 12.22
C CYS A 290 10.30 -17.60 13.71
N LEU A 291 9.44 -17.09 14.61
CA LEU A 291 9.61 -17.31 16.05
C LEU A 291 9.17 -18.71 16.45
N ASP A 292 9.97 -19.35 17.30
CA ASP A 292 9.72 -20.67 17.86
C ASP A 292 9.99 -20.65 19.38
N TYR A 293 9.03 -21.11 20.18
CA TYR A 293 9.18 -21.24 21.63
C TYR A 293 8.19 -22.26 22.20
N GLU A 294 8.47 -22.78 23.40
CA GLU A 294 7.61 -23.78 24.05
C GLU A 294 6.15 -23.31 24.20
N GLY A 295 5.24 -23.94 23.45
CA GLY A 295 3.80 -23.65 23.43
C GLY A 295 3.37 -22.49 22.52
N ILE A 296 4.21 -22.03 21.59
CA ILE A 296 3.83 -21.06 20.55
C ILE A 296 2.60 -21.53 19.76
N GLU A 297 2.47 -22.82 19.47
CA GLU A 297 1.32 -23.37 18.72
C GLU A 297 0.00 -23.17 19.45
N MET A 298 -0.03 -23.36 20.78
CA MET A 298 -1.22 -23.13 21.59
C MET A 298 -1.55 -21.63 21.67
N ASP A 299 -0.53 -20.77 21.75
CA ASP A 299 -0.72 -19.32 21.72
C ASP A 299 -1.23 -18.84 20.35
N LEU A 300 -0.76 -19.45 19.25
CA LEU A 300 -1.22 -19.18 17.89
C LEU A 300 -2.66 -19.63 17.70
N GLU A 301 -3.00 -20.83 18.16
CA GLU A 301 -4.37 -21.34 18.11
C GLU A 301 -5.32 -20.44 18.90
N LYS A 302 -4.95 -20.06 20.14
CA LYS A 302 -5.73 -19.14 20.97
C LYS A 302 -5.94 -17.78 20.31
N ALA A 303 -4.92 -17.27 19.63
CA ALA A 303 -5.02 -16.03 18.87
C ALA A 303 -5.69 -16.20 17.50
N GLY A 304 -6.07 -17.42 17.10
CA GLY A 304 -6.60 -17.68 15.77
C GLY A 304 -5.59 -17.34 14.68
N LEU A 305 -4.33 -17.72 14.83
CA LEU A 305 -3.22 -17.49 13.89
C LEU A 305 -2.46 -18.80 13.58
N SER A 306 -3.08 -19.95 13.80
CA SER A 306 -2.49 -21.27 13.51
C SER A 306 -2.14 -21.44 12.02
N GLU A 307 -3.03 -20.99 11.13
CA GLU A 307 -2.85 -21.05 9.68
C GLU A 307 -2.01 -19.89 9.15
N GLU A 308 -1.03 -20.19 8.28
CA GLU A 308 -0.31 -19.18 7.52
C GLU A 308 -1.10 -18.81 6.26
N THR A 309 -1.46 -17.54 6.12
CA THR A 309 -2.26 -17.06 4.98
C THR A 309 -1.40 -16.52 3.84
N GLY A 310 -0.10 -16.27 4.07
CA GLY A 310 0.79 -15.63 3.10
C GLY A 310 0.57 -14.11 2.94
N ASN A 311 -0.36 -13.52 3.72
CA ASN A 311 -0.68 -12.10 3.63
C ASN A 311 0.48 -11.19 4.03
N TRP A 312 1.50 -11.69 4.73
CA TRP A 312 2.73 -10.96 5.02
C TRP A 312 3.45 -10.45 3.76
N GLY A 313 3.28 -11.13 2.62
CA GLY A 313 3.88 -10.75 1.33
C GLY A 313 3.02 -9.78 0.51
N ASN A 314 1.82 -9.43 0.98
CA ASN A 314 0.87 -8.56 0.28
C ASN A 314 0.64 -7.28 1.12
N VAL A 315 1.52 -6.30 0.98
CA VAL A 315 1.50 -5.08 1.81
C VAL A 315 0.82 -3.92 1.08
N ASP A 316 -0.13 -3.27 1.75
CA ASP A 316 -0.83 -2.09 1.25
C ASP A 316 -0.08 -0.82 1.67
N ASP A 317 0.51 -0.11 0.71
CA ASP A 317 1.12 1.21 0.94
C ASP A 317 0.09 2.31 0.71
N PHE A 318 -0.41 2.89 1.80
CA PHE A 318 -1.56 3.79 1.77
C PHE A 318 -1.30 5.09 1.02
N LYS A 319 -0.06 5.58 1.03
CA LYS A 319 0.33 6.80 0.30
C LYS A 319 0.81 6.53 -1.11
N TRP A 320 0.96 5.27 -1.50
CA TRP A 320 1.32 4.89 -2.85
C TRP A 320 0.08 4.67 -3.73
N LEU A 321 -0.38 5.75 -4.36
CA LEU A 321 -1.56 5.74 -5.23
C LEU A 321 -1.29 5.19 -6.65
N ARG A 322 -0.11 4.58 -6.89
CA ARG A 322 0.29 4.08 -8.22
C ARG A 322 0.03 2.58 -8.31
N ALA A 323 -0.34 2.10 -9.50
CA ALA A 323 -0.65 0.69 -9.73
C ALA A 323 0.57 -0.24 -9.89
N VAL A 324 1.78 0.32 -9.85
CA VAL A 324 3.03 -0.45 -9.80
C VAL A 324 3.35 -0.78 -8.34
N GLN A 325 4.13 -1.83 -8.10
CA GLN A 325 4.68 -2.15 -6.78
C GLN A 325 5.28 -0.89 -6.12
N SER A 326 4.94 -0.63 -4.86
CA SER A 326 5.56 0.47 -4.12
C SER A 326 7.07 0.20 -3.95
N PRO A 327 7.95 1.18 -4.23
CA PRO A 327 9.38 1.04 -3.99
C PRO A 327 9.74 1.11 -2.50
N ASN A 328 8.79 1.52 -1.65
CA ASN A 328 9.01 1.69 -0.22
C ASN A 328 9.15 0.36 0.51
N TRP A 329 8.68 -0.74 -0.10
CA TRP A 329 8.75 -2.06 0.48
C TRP A 329 9.11 -3.16 -0.52
N CYS A 330 9.72 -4.22 -0.01
CA CYS A 330 9.95 -5.44 -0.78
C CYS A 330 9.83 -6.69 0.10
N VAL A 331 9.78 -7.85 -0.53
CA VAL A 331 9.93 -9.14 0.17
C VAL A 331 11.41 -9.38 0.43
N LEU A 332 11.75 -9.74 1.66
CA LEU A 332 13.11 -10.07 2.06
C LEU A 332 13.55 -11.39 1.37
N PRO A 333 14.65 -11.39 0.61
CA PRO A 333 15.20 -12.59 -0.03
C PRO A 333 15.54 -13.68 0.99
N GLU A 334 15.33 -14.95 0.62
CA GLU A 334 15.50 -16.09 1.55
C GLU A 334 16.91 -16.21 2.14
N ASN A 335 17.94 -15.84 1.36
CA ASN A 335 19.34 -15.86 1.77
C ASN A 335 19.70 -14.78 2.82
N GLU A 336 18.87 -13.74 2.96
CA GLU A 336 19.05 -12.66 3.94
C GLU A 336 18.16 -12.82 5.16
N ARG A 337 17.27 -13.82 5.16
CA ARG A 337 16.35 -14.06 6.28
C ARG A 337 17.11 -14.57 7.49
N VAL A 338 16.74 -14.03 8.65
CA VAL A 338 17.09 -14.63 9.93
C VAL A 338 16.42 -16.00 9.99
N GLY A 339 17.16 -17.03 10.41
CA GLY A 339 16.64 -18.39 10.58
C GLY A 339 15.53 -18.48 11.63
N LYS A 340 15.13 -19.70 11.98
CA LYS A 340 14.20 -19.90 13.11
C LYS A 340 14.80 -19.29 14.39
N VAL A 341 14.08 -18.34 14.98
CA VAL A 341 14.51 -17.69 16.22
C VAL A 341 13.92 -18.48 17.37
N ARG A 342 14.77 -19.21 18.11
CA ARG A 342 14.36 -19.89 19.35
C ARG A 342 14.58 -18.99 20.54
N THR A 343 13.55 -18.82 21.37
CA THR A 343 13.69 -18.01 22.59
C THR A 343 14.53 -18.70 23.67
N GLU A 344 14.78 -20.01 23.53
CA GLU A 344 15.56 -20.86 24.46
C GLU A 344 17.08 -20.70 24.32
N ASP A 345 17.58 -20.13 23.23
CA ASP A 345 19.03 -20.07 22.95
C ASP A 345 19.80 -19.07 23.82
N ILE A 346 19.15 -18.29 24.70
CA ILE A 346 19.82 -17.33 25.59
C ILE A 346 19.00 -17.18 26.89
N GLY A 347 19.33 -17.97 27.92
CA GLY A 347 18.77 -17.82 29.27
C GLY A 347 18.85 -19.06 30.16
N SER A 348 20.08 -19.53 30.43
CA SER A 348 20.42 -20.16 31.72
C SER A 348 21.03 -19.11 32.63
#